data_AF-I4YXR3-F1
#
_entry.id   AF-I4YXR3-F1
#
_cell.length_a   1.000
_cell.length_b   1.000
_cell.length_c   1.000
_cell.angle_alpha   90.00
_cell.angle_beta   90.00
_cell.angle_gamma   90.00
#
_symmetry.space_group_name_H-M   'P 1'
#
loop_
_entity.id
_entity.type
_entity.pdbx_description
1 polymer ?
#
loop_
_entity_poly.entity_id
_entity_poly.type
_entity_poly.pdbx_seq_one_letter_code
_entity_poly.pdbx_strand_id
1 'polypeptide(L)'
;MPSFGLEETMRYGAHAFQGDASGVDTIPPETADEFAQLVIEAICHASVTPDIGRRTFERCMRALAVGSTARVGFRHPAKAEAIDTIWSEREHLFGDYNASPDKLRFLATLPWVGTVTKHSLARRLGIYAEHGQRAVA
;
A
#
# COMPACT_ATOMS: atom_id res chain seq x y z
N MET A 1 16.82 -4.11 39.37
CA MET A 1 16.15 -4.66 38.17
C MET A 1 16.05 -3.51 37.18
N PRO A 2 16.62 -3.58 35.96
CA PRO A 2 16.41 -2.51 34.99
C PRO A 2 15.09 -2.76 34.25
N SER A 3 14.16 -1.83 34.40
CA SER A 3 12.92 -1.77 33.63
C SER A 3 13.24 -1.16 32.26
N PHE A 4 13.06 -1.93 31.20
CA PHE A 4 13.14 -1.44 29.82
C PHE A 4 12.00 -0.45 29.58
N GLY A 5 12.37 0.81 29.33
CA GLY A 5 11.46 1.87 28.89
C GLY A 5 10.99 1.59 27.47
N LEU A 6 9.70 1.29 27.35
CA LEU A 6 8.97 1.14 26.11
C LEU A 6 8.52 2.54 25.65
N GLU A 7 9.46 3.36 25.19
CA GLU A 7 9.18 4.66 24.58
C GLU A 7 9.61 4.65 23.12
N GLU A 8 8.93 3.86 22.29
CA GLU A 8 8.93 4.07 20.83
C GLU A 8 7.69 3.44 20.20
N THR A 9 6.51 3.93 20.60
CA THR A 9 5.26 3.45 20.01
C THR A 9 4.27 4.60 19.95
N MET A 10 4.45 5.48 18.96
CA MET A 10 3.39 6.25 18.29
C MET A 10 3.99 7.41 17.48
N ARG A 11 4.50 7.07 16.30
CA ARG A 11 4.31 7.92 15.12
C ARG A 11 3.59 7.10 14.06
N TYR A 12 2.47 6.49 14.43
CA TYR A 12 1.51 5.97 13.44
C TYR A 12 0.63 7.15 13.03
N GLY A 13 1.20 7.99 12.16
CA GLY A 13 0.53 9.13 11.58
C GLY A 13 -0.69 8.64 10.82
N ALA A 14 -1.85 8.86 11.42
CA ALA A 14 -3.11 8.83 10.72
C ALA A 14 -3.03 9.83 9.55
N HIS A 15 -2.90 9.33 8.32
CA HIS A 15 -3.38 10.06 7.14
C HIS A 15 -4.91 10.08 7.18
N ALA A 16 -5.45 10.84 8.13
CA ALA A 16 -6.83 11.26 8.15
C ALA A 16 -6.91 12.60 7.42
N PHE A 17 -7.34 12.61 6.15
CA PHE A 17 -8.05 13.73 5.52
C PHE A 17 -8.80 13.16 4.29
N GLN A 18 -10.10 12.86 4.43
CA GLN A 18 -11.27 13.72 4.19
C GLN A 18 -11.66 13.72 2.70
N GLY A 19 -12.93 13.43 2.43
CA GLY A 19 -13.48 13.47 1.09
C GLY A 19 -13.44 14.86 0.48
N ASP A 20 -12.75 14.96 -0.65
CA ASP A 20 -13.13 15.75 -1.82
C ASP A 20 -12.35 15.16 -2.99
N ALA A 21 -13.01 14.98 -4.12
CA ALA A 21 -12.40 14.50 -5.35
C ALA A 21 -11.67 15.67 -6.03
N SER A 22 -10.59 16.18 -5.42
CA SER A 22 -9.66 17.08 -6.10
C SER A 22 -8.27 17.01 -5.46
N GLY A 23 -7.31 16.42 -6.19
CA GLY A 23 -5.88 16.49 -5.86
C GLY A 23 -5.43 15.73 -4.61
N VAL A 24 -5.33 14.39 -4.69
CA VAL A 24 -4.35 13.69 -3.85
C VAL A 24 -2.99 14.20 -4.29
N ASP A 25 -2.28 14.91 -3.41
CA ASP A 25 -0.86 15.15 -3.57
C ASP A 25 -0.19 13.77 -3.56
N THR A 26 0.04 13.21 -4.75
CA THR A 26 0.54 11.85 -4.93
C THR A 26 2.03 11.84 -4.66
N ILE A 27 2.37 11.85 -3.38
CA ILE A 27 3.76 11.80 -2.90
C ILE A 27 4.25 10.35 -3.12
N PRO A 28 5.37 10.16 -3.83
CA PRO A 28 5.95 8.83 -3.98
C PRO A 28 6.32 8.27 -2.59
N PRO A 29 6.12 6.96 -2.35
CA PRO A 29 6.41 6.38 -1.04
C PRO A 29 7.91 6.51 -0.72
N GLU A 30 8.20 6.97 0.49
CA GLU A 30 9.57 7.15 0.98
C GLU A 30 10.07 5.90 1.71
N THR A 31 9.13 5.09 2.20
CA THR A 31 9.43 3.87 2.97
C THR A 31 8.79 2.62 2.39
N ALA A 32 9.39 1.45 2.70
CA ALA A 32 8.83 0.15 2.33
C ALA A 32 7.46 -0.10 2.95
N ASP A 33 7.21 0.45 4.14
CA ASP A 33 5.94 0.33 4.84
C ASP A 33 4.83 1.12 4.12
N GLU A 34 5.10 2.38 3.74
CA GLU A 34 4.18 3.19 2.93
C GLU A 34 3.89 2.53 1.59
N PHE A 35 4.92 2.01 0.91
CA PHE A 35 4.75 1.29 -0.34
C PHE A 35 3.81 0.09 -0.17
N ALA A 36 4.06 -0.77 0.83
CA ALA A 36 3.21 -1.92 1.10
C ALA A 36 1.78 -1.52 1.47
N GLN A 37 1.60 -0.48 2.27
CA GLN A 37 0.28 0.04 2.63
C GLN A 37 -0.51 0.49 1.39
N LEU A 38 0.11 1.21 0.46
CA LEU A 38 -0.52 1.64 -0.79
C LEU A 38 -0.92 0.46 -1.69
N VAL A 39 -0.08 -0.58 -1.76
CA VAL A 39 -0.39 -1.81 -2.51
C VAL A 39 -1.57 -2.54 -1.87
N ILE A 40 -1.54 -2.73 -0.55
CA ILE A 40 -2.60 -3.42 0.21
C ILE A 40 -3.92 -2.65 0.09
N GLU A 41 -3.89 -1.32 0.21
CA GLU A 41 -5.06 -0.47 0.02
C GLU A 41 -5.67 -0.66 -1.39
N ALA A 42 -4.84 -0.67 -2.44
CA ALA A 42 -5.29 -0.92 -3.80
C ALA A 42 -5.97 -2.31 -3.96
N ILE A 43 -5.45 -3.34 -3.28
CA ILE A 43 -6.04 -4.69 -3.26
C ILE A 43 -7.37 -4.68 -2.49
N CYS A 44 -7.45 -3.98 -1.35
CA CYS A 44 -8.66 -3.89 -0.53
C CYS A 44 -9.78 -3.15 -1.25
N HIS A 45 -9.46 -2.12 -2.03
CA HIS A 45 -10.42 -1.38 -2.86
C HIS A 45 -10.79 -2.09 -4.16
N ALA A 46 -10.12 -3.20 -4.51
CA ALA A 46 -10.43 -3.93 -5.72
C ALA A 46 -11.81 -4.61 -5.63
N SER A 47 -12.72 -4.18 -6.50
CA SER A 47 -14.05 -4.76 -6.69
C SER A 47 -15.06 -4.53 -5.56
N VAL A 48 -14.84 -3.50 -4.72
CA VAL A 48 -15.76 -3.11 -3.63
C VAL A 48 -15.99 -1.60 -3.62
N THR A 49 -16.99 -1.14 -2.87
CA THR A 49 -17.21 0.29 -2.66
C THR A 49 -16.08 0.91 -1.81
N PRO A 50 -15.82 2.22 -1.93
CA PRO A 50 -14.77 2.89 -1.16
C PRO A 50 -14.86 2.64 0.35
N ASP A 51 -16.06 2.70 0.94
CA ASP A 51 -16.27 2.43 2.37
C ASP A 51 -15.90 1.00 2.78
N ILE A 52 -16.25 0.01 1.96
CA ILE A 52 -15.94 -1.39 2.26
C ILE A 52 -14.44 -1.64 2.11
N GLY A 53 -13.82 -1.10 1.06
CA GLY A 53 -12.37 -1.16 0.84
C GLY A 53 -11.60 -0.60 2.03
N ARG A 54 -11.97 0.62 2.47
CA ARG A 54 -11.36 1.30 3.62
C ARG A 54 -11.46 0.49 4.91
N ARG A 55 -12.68 0.03 5.27
CA ARG A 55 -12.88 -0.77 6.48
C ARG A 55 -12.08 -2.08 6.45
N THR A 56 -11.92 -2.66 5.26
CA THR A 56 -11.14 -3.88 5.08
C THR A 56 -9.65 -3.60 5.26
N PHE A 57 -9.14 -2.55 4.62
CA PHE A 57 -7.76 -2.09 4.77
C PHE A 57 -7.40 -1.84 6.24
N GLU A 58 -8.20 -1.05 6.96
CA GLU A 58 -7.96 -0.75 8.38
C GLU A 58 -7.94 -2.00 9.27
N ARG A 59 -8.75 -3.01 8.94
CA ARG A 59 -8.73 -4.31 9.66
C ARG A 59 -7.47 -5.10 9.36
N CYS A 60 -7.04 -5.15 8.11
CA CYS A 60 -5.79 -5.79 7.71
C CYS A 60 -4.60 -5.11 8.40
N MET A 61 -4.53 -3.77 8.39
CA MET A 61 -3.41 -3.07 9.02
C MET A 61 -3.32 -3.29 10.52
N ARG A 62 -4.45 -3.30 11.24
CA ARG A 62 -4.46 -3.64 12.67
C ARG A 62 -3.99 -5.07 12.94
N ALA A 63 -4.33 -6.02 12.07
CA ALA A 63 -3.89 -7.41 12.21
C ALA A 63 -2.38 -7.54 11.94
N LEU A 64 -1.89 -6.93 10.86
CA LEU A 64 -0.48 -6.98 10.47
C LEU A 64 0.43 -6.27 11.48
N ALA A 65 -0.03 -5.14 12.07
CA ALA A 65 0.72 -4.39 13.08
C ALA A 65 1.03 -5.20 14.35
N VAL A 66 0.21 -6.21 14.67
CA VAL A 66 0.43 -7.12 15.81
C VAL A 66 1.05 -8.46 15.39
N GLY A 67 1.54 -8.57 14.15
CA GLY A 67 2.13 -9.80 13.61
C GLY A 67 1.11 -10.90 13.29
N SER A 68 -0.17 -10.54 13.14
CA SER A 68 -1.24 -11.47 12.72
C SER A 68 -1.42 -11.46 11.20
N THR A 69 -2.30 -12.33 10.69
CA THR A 69 -2.60 -12.47 9.27
C THR A 69 -3.75 -11.57 8.82
N ALA A 70 -3.69 -11.09 7.58
CA ALA A 70 -4.76 -10.38 6.90
C ALA A 70 -6.05 -11.21 6.77
N ARG A 71 -6.03 -12.53 6.98
CA ARG A 71 -7.24 -13.39 7.05
C ARG A 71 -8.25 -12.93 8.09
N VAL A 72 -7.81 -12.25 9.15
CA VAL A 72 -8.71 -11.67 10.16
C VAL A 72 -9.60 -10.56 9.55
N GLY A 73 -9.08 -9.83 8.56
CA GLY A 73 -9.81 -8.79 7.83
C GLY A 73 -10.48 -9.26 6.54
N PHE A 74 -10.05 -10.40 5.98
CA PHE A 74 -10.38 -10.81 4.61
C PHE A 74 -10.92 -12.25 4.54
N ARG A 75 -12.14 -12.45 4.02
CA ARG A 75 -12.74 -13.80 3.86
C ARG A 75 -12.16 -14.61 2.69
N HIS A 76 -11.50 -13.95 1.74
CA HIS A 76 -10.88 -14.63 0.60
C HIS A 76 -9.43 -15.05 0.94
N PRO A 77 -9.14 -16.36 1.04
CA PRO A 77 -7.86 -16.84 1.53
C PRO A 77 -6.68 -16.44 0.63
N ALA A 78 -6.89 -16.43 -0.68
CA ALA A 78 -5.84 -16.10 -1.64
C ALA A 78 -5.47 -14.59 -1.65
N LYS A 79 -6.45 -13.71 -1.40
CA LYS A 79 -6.18 -12.27 -1.23
C LYS A 79 -5.49 -11.99 0.11
N ALA A 80 -5.86 -12.71 1.17
CA ALA A 80 -5.20 -12.58 2.45
C ALA A 80 -3.73 -13.02 2.38
N GLU A 81 -3.45 -14.15 1.74
CA GLU A 81 -2.09 -14.63 1.51
C GLU A 81 -1.26 -13.62 0.72
N ALA A 82 -1.82 -13.02 -0.33
CA ALA A 82 -1.15 -11.96 -1.08
C ALA A 82 -0.77 -10.75 -0.20
N ILE A 83 -1.69 -10.29 0.64
CA ILE A 83 -1.46 -9.19 1.57
C ILE A 83 -0.36 -9.55 2.58
N ASP A 84 -0.40 -10.77 3.13
CA ASP A 84 0.62 -11.25 4.08
C ASP A 84 2.01 -11.33 3.41
N THR A 85 2.09 -11.83 2.17
CA THR A 85 3.33 -11.84 1.38
C THR A 85 3.85 -10.43 1.12
N ILE A 86 3.00 -9.52 0.65
CA ILE A 86 3.38 -8.12 0.40
C ILE A 86 3.91 -7.46 1.66
N TRP A 87 3.26 -7.69 2.80
CA TRP A 87 3.69 -7.14 4.07
C TRP A 87 5.02 -7.73 4.54
N SER A 88 5.19 -9.04 4.44
CA SER A 88 6.42 -9.74 4.85
C SER A 88 7.61 -9.38 3.97
N GLU A 89 7.40 -9.21 2.67
CA GLU A 89 8.45 -8.94 1.68
C GLU A 89 8.59 -7.45 1.33
N ARG A 90 7.94 -6.55 2.08
CA ARG A 90 7.84 -5.12 1.76
C ARG A 90 9.18 -4.44 1.46
N GLU A 91 10.21 -4.75 2.23
CA GLU A 91 11.56 -4.21 2.04
C GLU A 91 12.16 -4.62 0.69
N HIS A 92 12.03 -5.90 0.33
CA HIS A 92 12.51 -6.44 -0.94
C HIS A 92 11.71 -5.86 -2.11
N LEU A 93 10.38 -5.87 -2.02
CA LEU A 93 9.51 -5.33 -3.06
C LEU A 93 9.72 -3.83 -3.27
N PHE A 94 9.97 -3.07 -2.21
CA PHE A 94 10.28 -1.64 -2.33
C PHE A 94 11.68 -1.39 -2.92
N GLY A 95 12.66 -2.22 -2.57
CA GLY A 95 13.98 -2.22 -3.21
C GLY A 95 13.88 -2.45 -4.72
N ASP A 96 13.17 -3.49 -5.15
CA ASP A 96 12.93 -3.79 -6.56
C ASP A 96 12.13 -2.70 -7.26
N TYR A 97 11.11 -2.15 -6.58
CA TYR A 97 10.35 -1.00 -7.08
C TYR A 97 11.29 0.15 -7.38
N ASN A 98 12.17 0.53 -6.45
CA ASN A 98 13.11 1.64 -6.59
C ASN A 98 14.16 1.38 -7.67
N ALA A 99 14.68 0.16 -7.76
CA ALA A 99 15.66 -0.24 -8.78
C ALA A 99 15.05 -0.34 -10.20
N SER A 100 13.75 -0.59 -10.32
CA SER A 100 13.11 -0.75 -11.62
C SER A 100 13.10 0.57 -12.42
N PRO A 101 13.58 0.58 -13.67
CA PRO A 101 13.46 1.73 -14.56
C PRO A 101 12.04 1.92 -15.09
N ASP A 102 11.23 0.85 -15.12
CA ASP A 102 9.83 0.87 -15.55
C ASP A 102 8.94 0.44 -14.37
N LYS A 103 8.49 1.44 -13.62
CA LYS A 103 7.64 1.23 -12.45
C LYS A 103 6.33 0.56 -12.81
N LEU A 104 5.70 0.92 -13.94
CA LEU A 104 4.42 0.35 -14.37
C LEU A 104 4.54 -1.13 -14.70
N ARG A 105 5.64 -1.52 -15.34
CA ARG A 105 5.94 -2.93 -15.61
C ARG A 105 6.17 -3.71 -14.33
N PHE A 106 6.91 -3.14 -13.37
CA PHE A 106 7.11 -3.76 -12.06
C PHE A 106 5.79 -3.95 -11.30
N LEU A 107 4.90 -2.96 -11.29
CA LEU A 107 3.59 -3.11 -10.64
C LEU A 107 2.77 -4.26 -11.24
N ALA A 108 2.97 -4.60 -12.51
CA ALA A 108 2.31 -5.74 -13.15
C ALA A 108 2.87 -7.11 -12.72
N THR A 109 4.04 -7.16 -12.06
CA THR A 109 4.63 -8.39 -11.53
C THR A 109 4.22 -8.68 -10.10
N LEU A 110 3.59 -7.72 -9.41
CA LEU A 110 3.13 -7.89 -8.04
C LEU A 110 1.99 -8.92 -7.96
N PRO A 111 1.99 -9.80 -6.95
CA PRO A 111 0.96 -10.80 -6.79
C PRO A 111 -0.42 -10.13 -6.65
N TRP A 112 -1.40 -10.64 -7.40
CA TRP A 112 -2.80 -10.17 -7.38
C TRP A 112 -3.04 -8.71 -7.84
N VAL A 113 -2.03 -8.07 -8.43
CA VAL A 113 -2.18 -6.77 -9.10
C VAL A 113 -2.52 -7.00 -10.57
N GLY A 114 -3.83 -7.09 -10.86
CA GLY A 114 -4.33 -7.14 -12.23
C GLY A 114 -4.27 -5.77 -12.94
N THR A 115 -4.59 -5.73 -14.24
CA THR A 115 -4.52 -4.51 -15.06
C THR A 115 -5.23 -3.30 -14.43
N VAL A 116 -6.43 -3.51 -13.87
CA VAL A 116 -7.21 -2.43 -13.22
C VAL A 116 -6.55 -1.97 -11.91
N THR A 117 -6.09 -2.91 -11.08
CA THR A 117 -5.39 -2.62 -9.82
C THR A 117 -4.08 -1.88 -10.08
N LYS A 118 -3.34 -2.25 -11.13
CA LYS A 118 -2.12 -1.58 -11.57
C LYS A 118 -2.34 -0.09 -11.84
N HIS A 119 -3.36 0.26 -12.62
CA HIS A 119 -3.68 1.67 -12.92
C HIS A 119 -4.16 2.45 -11.69
N SER A 120 -4.88 1.78 -10.78
CA SER A 120 -5.30 2.34 -9.50
C SER A 120 -4.10 2.64 -8.59
N LEU A 121 -3.15 1.70 -8.53
CA LEU A 121 -1.94 1.77 -7.72
C LEU A 121 -0.95 2.79 -8.29
N ALA A 122 -0.74 2.80 -9.61
CA ALA A 122 0.14 3.76 -10.27
C ALA A 122 -0.31 5.22 -10.08
N ARG A 123 -1.62 5.46 -9.97
CA ARG A 123 -2.15 6.78 -9.59
C ARG A 123 -1.78 7.14 -8.15
N ARG A 124 -1.98 6.21 -7.20
CA ARG A 124 -1.63 6.44 -5.79
C ARG A 124 -0.14 6.68 -5.57
N LEU A 125 0.71 6.00 -6.34
CA LEU A 125 2.17 6.14 -6.30
C LEU A 125 2.70 7.37 -7.06
N GLY A 126 1.83 8.19 -7.66
CA GLY A 126 2.26 9.39 -8.39
C GLY A 126 2.94 9.15 -9.74
N ILE A 127 3.04 7.91 -10.22
CA ILE A 127 3.75 7.54 -11.46
C ILE A 127 3.19 8.27 -12.70
N TYR A 128 1.89 8.58 -12.69
CA TYR A 128 1.25 9.35 -13.77
C TYR A 128 1.50 10.86 -13.69
N ALA A 129 1.76 11.42 -12.50
CA ALA A 129 2.10 12.83 -12.35
C ALA A 129 3.52 13.11 -12.88
N GLU A 130 4.45 12.18 -12.71
CA GLU A 130 5.83 12.29 -13.22
C GLU A 130 5.92 12.21 -14.76
N HIS A 131 5.05 11.43 -15.41
CA HIS A 131 5.03 11.33 -16.87
C HIS A 131 4.57 12.61 -17.58
N GLY A 132 3.85 13.50 -16.89
CA GLY A 132 3.43 14.79 -17.45
C GLY A 132 4.54 15.84 -17.51
N GLN A 133 5.56 15.74 -16.65
CA GLN A 133 6.64 16.74 -16.56
C GLN A 133 7.82 16.44 -17.48
N ARG A 134 7.91 15.22 -18.03
CA ARG A 134 9.03 14.79 -18.87
C ARG A 134 8.80 14.98 -20.38
N ALA A 135 7.61 15.45 -20.77
CA ALA A 135 7.23 15.72 -22.16
C ALA A 135 7.42 17.20 -22.58
N VAL A 136 8.03 18.03 -21.73
CA VAL A 136 8.37 19.43 -22.02
C VAL A 136 9.87 19.62 -21.79
N ALA A 137 10.69 19.02 -22.66
CA ALA A 137 12.11 19.29 -22.79
C ALA A 137 12.51 19.19 -24.26
#